data_AF-A0A838TEW8-F1
#
_entry.id   AF-A0A838TEW8-F1
#
_cell.length_a   1.000
_cell.length_b   1.000
_cell.length_c   1.000
_cell.angle_alpha   90.00
_cell.angle_beta   90.00
_cell.angle_gamma   90.00
#
_symmetry.space_group_name_H-M   'P 1'
#
loop_
_entity.id
_entity.type
_entity.pdbx_description
1 polymer ?
#
loop_
_entity_poly.entity_id
_entity_poly.type
_entity_poly.pdbx_seq_one_letter_code
_entity_poly.pdbx_strand_id
1 'polypeptide(L)' 'MRETLTISLPKDLRRGLEKMAKAEGVTNSEYVRRALKAEIFRRALRAARRELVPQARAQGVYTDEDVFKIVS' A
#
# COMPACT_ATOMS: atom_id res chain seq x y z
N MET A 1 21.18 -1.73 7.08
CA MET A 1 21.85 -0.47 6.69
C MET A 1 20.79 0.55 6.28
N ARG A 2 21.05 1.85 6.44
CA ARG A 2 20.15 2.92 6.01
C ARG A 2 20.73 3.56 4.76
N GLU A 3 19.95 3.63 3.69
CA GLU A 3 20.35 4.28 2.44
C GLU A 3 19.57 5.58 2.28
N THR A 4 20.22 6.59 1.69
CA THR A 4 19.64 7.91 1.46
C THR A 4 19.28 8.04 -0.02
N LEU A 5 18.03 8.44 -0.28
CA LEU A 5 17.52 8.72 -1.60
C LEU A 5 17.23 10.22 -1.72
N THR A 6 17.96 10.92 -2.59
CA THR A 6 17.71 12.33 -2.93
C THR A 6 16.88 12.40 -4.21
N ILE A 7 15.75 13.10 -4.16
CA ILE A 7 14.83 13.25 -5.30
C ILE A 7 14.50 14.72 -5.55
N SER A 8 14.38 15.08 -6.82
CA SER A 8 13.79 16.36 -7.22
C SER A 8 12.27 16.24 -7.23
N LEU A 9 11.57 17.21 -6.66
CA LEU A 9 10.11 17.27 -6.65
C LEU A 9 9.65 18.62 -7.22
N PRO A 10 8.59 18.63 -8.06
CA PRO A 10 7.91 19.87 -8.41
C PRO A 10 7.51 20.65 -7.16
N LYS A 11 7.59 21.99 -7.23
CA LYS A 11 7.35 22.88 -6.08
C LYS A 11 6.00 22.62 -5.41
N ASP A 12 4.95 22.41 -6.21
CA ASP A 12 3.60 22.18 -5.68
C ASP A 12 3.47 20.81 -5.02
N LEU A 13 4.15 19.79 -5.55
CA LEU A 13 4.17 18.47 -4.93
C LEU A 13 4.89 18.50 -3.57
N ARG A 14 6.01 19.23 -3.47
CA ARG A 14 6.71 19.45 -2.20
C ARG A 14 5.83 20.16 -1.18
N ARG A 15 5.10 21.20 -1.58
CA ARG A 15 4.15 21.90 -0.69
C ARG A 15 3.01 21.00 -0.24
N GLY A 16 2.50 20.14 -1.13
CA GLY A 16 1.48 19.14 -0.79
C GLY A 16 1.99 18.15 0.25
N LEU A 17 3.21 17.63 0.06
CA LEU A 17 3.88 16.74 1.00
C LEU A 17 4.02 17.39 2.39
N GLU A 18 4.52 18.63 2.44
CA GLU A 18 4.72 19.35 3.71
C GLU A 18 3.40 19.55 4.48
N LYS A 19 2.31 19.86 3.78
CA LYS A 19 0.98 19.98 4.38
C LYS A 19 0.48 18.66 4.96
N MET A 20 0.62 17.57 4.19
CA MET A 20 0.17 16.23 4.59
C MET A 20 0.98 15.71 5.78
N ALA A 21 2.30 15.84 5.74
CA ALA A 21 3.19 15.45 6.83
C ALA A 21 2.88 16.24 8.11
N LYS A 22 2.63 17.56 7.99
CA LYS A 22 2.22 18.40 9.13
C LYS A 22 0.87 17.99 9.71
N ALA A 23 -0.13 17.69 8.86
CA ALA A 23 -1.45 17.25 9.30
C ALA A 23 -1.39 15.92 10.08
N GLU A 24 -0.46 15.04 9.73
CA GLU A 24 -0.24 13.76 10.41
C GLU A 24 0.78 13.84 11.57
N GLY A 25 1.36 15.01 11.85
CA GLY A 25 2.35 15.19 12.91
C GLY A 25 3.67 14.44 12.69
N VAL A 26 4.04 14.19 11.43
CA VAL A 26 5.27 13.45 11.05
C VAL A 26 6.22 14.30 10.20
N THR A 27 7.47 13.85 10.08
CA THR A 27 8.43 14.49 9.17
C THR A 27 8.14 14.14 7.71
N ASN A 28 8.56 14.99 6.77
CA ASN A 28 8.44 14.71 5.32
C ASN A 28 9.06 13.36 4.94
N SER A 29 10.24 13.03 5.48
CA SER A 29 10.91 11.76 5.21
C SER A 29 10.12 10.57 5.75
N GLU A 30 9.49 10.69 6.92
CA GLU A 30 8.64 9.65 7.47
C GLU A 30 7.38 9.46 6.64
N TYR A 31 6.73 10.56 6.26
CA TYR A 31 5.57 10.54 5.38
C TYR A 31 5.87 9.83 4.05
N VAL A 32 6.96 10.22 3.37
CA VAL A 32 7.39 9.61 2.11
C VAL A 32 7.68 8.11 2.28
N ARG A 33 8.36 7.72 3.36
CA ARG A 33 8.60 6.28 3.64
C ARG A 33 7.30 5.50 3.81
N ARG A 34 6.32 6.05 4.53
CA ARG A 34 5.00 5.41 4.71
C ARG A 34 4.25 5.31 3.39
N ALA A 35 4.22 6.38 2.60
CA ALA A 35 3.58 6.41 1.29
C ALA A 35 4.20 5.37 0.33
N LEU A 36 5.53 5.26 0.30
CA LEU A 36 6.24 4.26 -0.51
C LEU A 36 5.90 2.83 -0.06
N LYS A 37 5.94 2.55 1.25
CA LYS A 37 5.57 1.23 1.79
C LYS A 37 4.13 0.87 1.42
N ALA A 38 3.20 1.81 1.59
CA ALA A 38 1.80 1.60 1.25
C ALA A 38 1.60 1.32 -0.25
N GLU A 39 2.33 2.03 -1.13
CA GLU A 39 2.21 1.79 -2.57
C GLU A 39 2.81 0.45 -2.99
N ILE A 40 3.96 0.07 -2.43
CA ILE A 40 4.56 -1.27 -2.65
C ILE A 40 3.57 -2.35 -2.22
N PHE A 41 3.01 -2.23 -1.02
CA PHE A 41 2.03 -3.17 -0.50
C PHE A 41 0.78 -3.26 -1.39
N ARG A 42 0.20 -2.11 -1.79
CA ARG A 42 -0.96 -2.09 -2.69
C ARG A 42 -0.67 -2.77 -4.03
N ARG A 43 0.53 -2.62 -4.58
CA ARG A 43 0.95 -3.31 -5.81
C ARG A 43 1.06 -4.81 -5.60
N ALA A 44 1.73 -5.23 -4.52
CA ALA A 44 1.86 -6.64 -4.16
C ALA A 44 0.48 -7.31 -3.95
N LEU A 45 -0.41 -6.65 -3.20
CA LEU A 45 -1.77 -7.14 -2.95
C LEU A 45 -2.57 -7.28 -4.25
N ARG A 46 -2.49 -6.31 -5.15
CA ARG A 46 -3.14 -6.40 -6.48
C ARG A 46 -2.60 -7.56 -7.31
N ALA A 47 -1.30 -7.81 -7.26
CA ALA A 47 -0.68 -8.94 -7.96
C ALA A 47 -1.15 -10.27 -7.38
N ALA A 48 -1.05 -10.45 -6.06
CA ALA A 48 -1.54 -11.63 -5.36
C ALA A 48 -3.02 -11.90 -5.64
N ARG A 49 -3.86 -10.86 -5.64
CA ARG A 49 -5.29 -11.01 -5.94
C ARG A 49 -5.54 -11.49 -7.37
N ARG A 50 -4.76 -11.01 -8.36
CA ARG A 50 -4.89 -11.46 -9.76
C ARG A 50 -4.58 -12.95 -9.91
N GLU A 51 -3.65 -13.46 -9.12
CA GLU A 51 -3.24 -14.86 -9.13
C GLU A 51 -4.18 -15.76 -8.33
N LEU A 52 -4.52 -15.36 -7.10
CA LEU A 52 -5.20 -16.21 -6.13
C LEU A 52 -6.73 -16.21 -6.26
N VAL A 53 -7.34 -15.10 -6.70
CA VAL A 53 -8.81 -15.05 -6.83
C VAL A 53 -9.36 -16.06 -7.85
N PRO A 54 -8.76 -16.23 -9.04
CA PRO A 54 -9.20 -17.27 -9.97
C PRO A 54 -9.11 -18.68 -9.36
N GLN A 55 -8.06 -18.97 -8.60
CA GLN A 55 -7.86 -20.27 -7.94
C GLN A 55 -8.91 -20.51 -6.84
N ALA A 56 -9.18 -19.49 -6.02
CA ALA A 56 -10.21 -19.54 -4.99
C ALA A 56 -11.61 -19.77 -5.61
N ARG A 57 -11.92 -19.06 -6.70
CA ARG A 57 -13.19 -19.23 -7.44
C ARG A 57 -13.34 -20.61 -8.05
N ALA A 58 -12.27 -21.19 -8.58
CA ALA A 58 -12.28 -22.57 -9.08
C ALA A 58 -12.60 -23.60 -7.97
N GLN A 59 -12.37 -23.24 -6.71
CA GLN A 59 -12.70 -24.02 -5.52
C GLN A 59 -14.04 -23.62 -4.89
N GLY A 60 -14.83 -22.75 -5.53
CA GLY A 60 -16.14 -22.34 -5.04
C GLY A 60 -16.12 -21.21 -4.00
N VAL A 61 -14.98 -20.57 -3.75
CA VAL A 61 -14.84 -19.48 -2.77
C VAL A 61 -14.96 -18.13 -3.46
N TYR A 62 -16.02 -17.38 -3.14
CA TYR A 62 -16.32 -16.08 -3.76
C TYR A 62 -16.43 -14.93 -2.76
N THR A 63 -16.83 -15.25 -1.53
CA THR A 63 -17.14 -14.29 -0.47
C THR A 63 -16.38 -14.62 0.81
N ASP A 64 -16.32 -13.66 1.72
CA ASP A 64 -15.72 -13.87 3.03
C ASP A 64 -16.50 -14.94 3.83
N GLU A 65 -17.81 -15.04 3.62
CA GLU A 65 -18.66 -16.08 4.21
C GLU A 65 -18.24 -17.50 3.76
N ASP A 66 -17.88 -17.66 2.48
CA ASP A 66 -17.36 -18.94 1.97
C ASP A 66 -16.04 -19.31 2.62
N VAL A 67 -15.19 -18.32 2.93
CA VAL A 67 -13.95 -18.53 3.67
C VAL A 67 -14.24 -18.98 5.09
N PHE A 68 -15.15 -18.29 5.80
CA PHE A 68 -15.51 -18.65 7.18
C PHE A 68 -16.04 -20.07 7.30
N LYS A 69 -16.88 -20.52 6.36
CA LYS A 69 -17.37 -21.91 6.32
C LYS A 69 -16.27 -22.97 6.19
N ILE A 70 -15.09 -22.61 5.66
CA ILE A 70 -13.96 -23.53 5.47
C ILE A 70 -13.05 -23.56 6.71
N VAL A 71 -12.91 -22.43 7.40
CA VAL A 71 -11.87 -22.23 8.44
C VAL A 71 -12.40 -22.11 9.87
N SER A 72 -13.72 -22.08 10.06
CA SER A 72 -14.40 -21.94 11.37
C SER A 72 -15.26 -23.15 11.71
#